data_AF-A0A2V7KCP7-F1
#
_entry.id   AF-A0A2V7KCP7-F1
#
_cell.length_a   1.000
_cell.length_b   1.000
_cell.length_c   1.000
_cell.angle_alpha   90.00
_cell.angle_beta   90.00
_cell.angle_gamma   90.00
#
_symmetry.space_group_name_H-M   'P 1'
#
loop_
_entity.id
_entity.type
_entity.pdbx_description
1 polymer ?
#
loop_
_entity_poly.entity_id
_entity_poly.type
_entity_poly.pdbx_seq_one_letter_code
_entity_poly.pdbx_strand_id
1 'polypeptide(L)' 'VRAALDELADFGRPKRISLCVLVDRGGRELPIQADIVGKSVKTGPDERVDVQVEELDGRDQVDVIR' A
#
# COMPACT_ATOMS: atom_id res chain seq x y z
N VAL A 1 6.87 -2.57 -0.78
CA VAL A 1 6.62 -3.72 0.12
C VAL A 1 7.77 -4.71 0.14
N ARG A 2 8.15 -5.36 -0.98
CA ARG A 2 9.24 -6.36 -1.01
C ARG A 2 10.49 -5.90 -0.24
N ALA A 3 11.02 -4.72 -0.57
CA ALA A 3 12.21 -4.19 0.10
C ALA A 3 12.04 -4.06 1.62
N ALA A 4 10.86 -3.67 2.11
CA ALA A 4 10.61 -3.62 3.56
C ALA A 4 10.57 -5.01 4.20
N LEU A 5 10.12 -6.05 3.49
CA LEU A 5 10.19 -7.43 3.98
C LEU A 5 11.64 -7.92 4.05
N ASP A 6 12.47 -7.55 3.07
CA ASP A 6 13.90 -7.87 3.05
C ASP A 6 14.60 -7.22 4.26
N GLU A 7 14.39 -5.92 4.50
CA GLU A 7 14.94 -5.21 5.66
C GLU A 7 14.47 -5.80 7.00
N LEU A 8 13.20 -6.20 7.12
CA LEU A 8 12.69 -6.86 8.33
C LEU A 8 13.35 -8.22 8.58
N ALA A 9 13.69 -8.95 7.51
CA ALA A 9 14.37 -10.25 7.59
C ALA A 9 15.85 -10.12 7.98
N ASP A 10 16.48 -9.02 7.59
CA ASP A 10 17.84 -8.66 8.01
C ASP A 10 17.87 -8.18 9.46
N PHE A 11 16.85 -7.42 9.89
CA PHE A 11 16.71 -6.99 11.28
C PHE A 11 16.41 -8.15 12.24
N GLY A 12 15.71 -9.20 11.78
CA GLY A 12 15.41 -10.36 12.61
C GLY A 12 14.53 -11.43 11.97
N ARG A 13 13.96 -12.30 12.82
CA ARG A 13 13.10 -13.41 12.40
C ARG A 13 11.72 -13.27 13.04
N PRO A 14 10.88 -12.33 12.59
CA PRO A 14 9.53 -12.18 13.12
C PRO A 14 8.74 -13.47 12.90
N LYS A 15 7.92 -13.84 13.89
CA LYS A 15 7.04 -15.02 13.80
C LYS A 15 5.98 -14.87 12.69
N ARG A 16 5.58 -13.63 12.38
CA ARG A 16 4.64 -13.26 11.31
C ARG A 16 4.85 -11.81 10.94
N ILE A 17 4.69 -11.48 9.66
CA ILE A 17 4.57 -10.12 9.15
C ILE A 17 3.17 -9.98 8.56
N SER A 18 2.48 -8.87 8.82
CA SER A 18 1.21 -8.56 8.19
C SER A 18 1.27 -7.21 7.48
N LEU A 19 0.69 -7.13 6.29
CA LEU A 19 0.62 -5.93 5.48
C LEU A 19 -0.78 -5.32 5.58
N CYS A 20 -0.86 -4.10 6.10
CA CYS A 20 -2.07 -3.28 6.11
C CYS A 20 -1.90 -2.13 5.13
N VAL A 21 -2.89 -1.90 4.27
CA VAL A 21 -2.90 -0.77 3.32
C VAL A 21 -4.22 -0.04 3.38
N LEU A 22 -4.20 1.29 3.22
CA LEU A 22 -5.43 2.08 3.10
C LEU A 22 -6.11 1.80 1.76
N VAL A 23 -5.34 1.77 0.67
CA VAL A 23 -5.85 1.54 -0.68
C VAL A 23 -5.08 0.41 -1.37
N ASP A 24 -5.80 -0.53 -1.97
CA ASP A 24 -5.25 -1.51 -2.92
C ASP A 24 -5.68 -1.15 -4.36
N ARG A 25 -4.72 -0.68 -5.17
CA ARG A 25 -4.93 -0.30 -6.58
C ARG A 25 -4.81 -1.47 -7.58
N GLY A 26 -4.42 -2.67 -7.11
CA GLY A 26 -4.06 -3.77 -8.00
C GLY A 26 -2.73 -3.55 -8.74
N GLY A 27 -2.60 -4.11 -9.95
CA GLY A 27 -1.40 -3.96 -10.78
C GLY A 27 -0.13 -4.61 -10.20
N ARG A 28 -0.29 -5.75 -9.51
CA ARG A 28 0.82 -6.41 -8.80
C ARG A 28 1.82 -7.03 -9.79
N GLU A 29 3.09 -6.76 -9.59
CA GLU A 29 4.20 -7.36 -10.35
C GLU A 29 4.89 -8.50 -9.58
N LEU A 30 4.54 -8.69 -8.32
CA LEU A 30 5.02 -9.74 -7.43
C LEU A 30 3.85 -10.41 -6.73
N PRO A 31 3.98 -11.67 -6.27
CA PRO A 31 2.94 -12.40 -5.54
C PRO A 31 2.82 -11.91 -4.09
N ILE A 32 2.61 -10.60 -3.90
CA ILE A 32 2.46 -9.94 -2.60
C ILE A 32 1.07 -9.35 -2.54
N GLN A 33 0.30 -9.70 -1.51
CA GLN A 33 -1.02 -9.14 -1.22
C GLN A 33 -1.07 -8.58 0.21
N ALA A 34 -1.95 -7.61 0.45
CA ALA A 34 -2.20 -7.13 1.80
C ALA A 34 -3.11 -8.08 2.56
N ASP A 35 -2.89 -8.23 3.87
CA ASP A 35 -3.77 -8.97 4.77
C ASP A 35 -5.00 -8.16 5.13
N ILE A 36 -4.83 -6.83 5.22
CA ILE A 36 -5.90 -5.88 5.55
C ILE A 36 -5.88 -4.76 4.51
N VAL A 37 -7.04 -4.51 3.92
CA VAL A 37 -7.26 -3.48 2.89
C VAL A 37 -8.39 -2.57 3.34
N GLY A 38 -8.15 -1.26 3.40
CA GLY A 38 -9.21 -0.28 3.64
C GLY A 38 -10.19 -0.21 2.47
N LYS A 39 -9.69 0.04 1.26
CA LYS A 39 -10.49 0.07 0.03
C LYS A 39 -9.73 -0.48 -1.17
N SER A 40 -10.37 -1.36 -1.94
CA SER A 40 -9.86 -1.77 -3.25
C SER A 40 -10.40 -0.86 -4.35
N VAL A 41 -9.52 -0.39 -5.24
CA VAL A 41 -9.85 0.51 -6.35
C VAL A 41 -9.23 -0.06 -7.62
N LYS A 42 -10.00 -0.17 -8.70
CA LYS A 42 -9.44 -0.52 -10.02
C LYS A 42 -8.94 0.75 -10.69
N THR A 43 -7.70 0.74 -11.13
CA THR A 43 -7.08 1.86 -11.86
C THR A 43 -6.54 1.39 -13.20
N GLY A 44 -6.61 2.26 -14.20
CA GLY A 44 -5.94 2.06 -15.48
C GLY A 44 -4.41 2.18 -15.38
N PRO A 45 -3.68 1.86 -16.47
CA PRO A 45 -2.22 1.94 -16.52
C PRO A 45 -1.66 3.34 -16.20
N ASP A 46 -2.35 4.38 -16.69
CA ASP A 46 -1.94 5.78 -16.54
C ASP A 46 -2.57 6.45 -15.30
N GLU A 47 -3.40 5.73 -14.53
CA GLU A 47 -4.04 6.29 -13.35
C GLU A 47 -3.20 6.04 -12.10
N ARG A 48 -3.08 7.06 -11.25
CA ARG A 48 -2.44 7.00 -9.93
C ARG A 48 -3.43 7.24 -8.80
N VAL A 49 -3.10 6.73 -7.61
CA VAL A 49 -3.87 6.96 -6.38
C VAL A 49 -3.05 7.85 -5.46
N ASP A 50 -3.60 9.01 -5.13
CA ASP A 50 -3.02 9.92 -4.14
C ASP A 50 -3.79 9.78 -2.84
N VAL A 51 -3.08 9.43 -1.76
CA VAL A 51 -3.62 9.36 -0.41
C VAL A 51 -3.10 10.56 0.36
N GLN A 52 -4.01 11.34 0.92
CA GLN A 52 -3.73 12.53 1.71
C GLN A 52 -4.26 12.30 3.12
N VAL A 53 -3.45 12.65 4.12
CA VAL A 53 -3.79 12.52 5.54
C VAL A 53 -3.63 13.87 6.24
N GLU A 54 -4.50 14.16 7.20
CA GLU A 54 -4.52 15.43 7.92
C GLU A 54 -3.13 15.85 8.44
N GLU A 55 -2.37 14.92 9.01
CA GLU A 55 -1.07 15.23 9.65
C GLU A 55 0.03 15.67 8.69
N LEU A 56 -0.07 15.30 7.41
CA LEU A 56 0.94 15.62 6.39
C LEU A 56 0.42 16.62 5.36
N ASP A 57 -0.88 16.57 5.04
CA ASP A 57 -1.49 17.26 3.91
C ASP A 57 -2.60 18.24 4.33
N GLY A 58 -3.03 18.24 5.60
CA GLY A 58 -4.08 19.13 6.12
C GLY A 58 -5.51 18.76 5.68
N ARG A 59 -5.71 17.54 5.17
CA ARG A 59 -7.01 16.93 4.89
C ARG A 59 -6.91 15.42 4.73
N ASP A 60 -8.00 14.72 5.08
CA ASP A 60 -8.16 13.29 4.78
C ASP A 60 -8.87 13.10 3.44
N GLN A 61 -8.15 12.61 2.43
CA GLN A 61 -8.71 12.39 1.09
C GLN A 61 -7.97 11.30 0.32
N VAL A 62 -8.69 10.61 -0.58
CA VAL A 62 -8.12 9.66 -1.54
C VAL A 62 -8.60 10.03 -2.93
N ASP A 63 -7.67 10.41 -3.81
CA ASP A 63 -7.94 10.82 -5.19
C ASP A 63 -7.42 9.79 -6.19
N VAL A 64 -8.15 9.60 -7.29
CA VAL A 64 -7.68 8.85 -8.46
C VAL A 64 -7.45 9.86 -9.59
N ILE A 65 -6.20 9.98 -10.03
CA ILE A 65 -5.74 11.01 -10.97
C ILE A 65 -5.20 10.33 -12.23
N ARG A 66 -5.36 10.97 -13.39
CA ARG A 66 -4.74 10.57 -14.66
C ARG A 66 -3.46 11.35 -14.94
#